data_AF-A0A8H6XLH9-F1
#
_entry.id   AF-A0A8H6XLH9-F1
#
_cell.length_a   1.000
_cell.length_b   1.000
_cell.length_c   1.000
_cell.angle_alpha   90.00
_cell.angle_beta   90.00
_cell.angle_gamma   90.00
#
_symmetry.space_group_name_H-M   'P 1'
#
loop_
_entity.id
_entity.type
_entity.pdbx_description
1 polymer ?
#
loop_
_entity_poly.entity_id
_entity_poly.type
_entity_poly.pdbx_seq_one_letter_code
_entity_poly.pdbx_strand_id
1 'polypeptide(L)'
;MLPRRHSFQPYQTNLSRRLHGVSLVLFLLTHLFVIQSAVATNPFTCYANDFVSPDHAVGLYASKFRGAQDTIVAWANEMNSYGPWSVTDKPVVAPSGNKHDYMSWAPYQWPDCSKAGNKTALSPSIMWKTCPYVFRDGQVNPDRTTIDDFQSFFNLSDAILYNSLAFTFQNQSSSVYSQNAVKYIKTWFLDPDTSMNPNLNYAQMNRGPKGQTGEYTGILDLRGFVKIASGILILRQHGSSDWTSDIDSQMIAWCKKYIDWLQTAPTAKQAASAKNNHGTFYVNQLMALKLIVNDTAGAAEFGRGYFGGTFKGQMKSNGDQPMEASRSRPYHYRNFNIAGMITNARLLKYADPTSNDWNTTSNGATIQTAVDFLMATNPSATNEANVTAEIYPNVAAVAATYGDPQGKYVKFLKASGFPYTDDASFLWDQPLAGGIPSPDSTKGSSSSSSLTIPANGTGPWLLSVVLFMLVWRTR
;
A
#
# COMPACT_ATOMS: atom_id res chain seq x y z
N MET A 1 10.76 0.99 62.59
CA MET A 1 9.41 1.31 62.09
C MET A 1 9.07 0.31 60.99
N LEU A 2 8.09 -0.56 61.26
CA LEU A 2 7.39 -1.46 60.32
C LEU A 2 6.57 -0.62 59.28
N PRO A 3 5.87 -1.19 58.25
CA PRO A 3 5.65 -2.64 57.98
C PRO A 3 5.62 -3.13 56.50
N ARG A 4 5.85 -4.46 56.39
CA ARG A 4 5.09 -5.54 55.73
C ARG A 4 4.77 -5.51 54.22
N ARG A 5 5.09 -6.64 53.57
CA ARG A 5 4.11 -7.46 52.82
C ARG A 5 4.39 -8.95 53.03
N HIS A 6 3.36 -9.71 53.40
CA HIS A 6 3.23 -11.13 53.05
C HIS A 6 1.76 -11.48 52.83
N SER A 7 1.49 -12.04 51.64
CA SER A 7 0.59 -13.14 51.26
C SER A 7 -0.83 -13.26 51.87
N PHE A 8 -1.82 -13.58 51.04
CA PHE A 8 -2.38 -14.95 50.92
C PHE A 8 -3.49 -15.03 49.84
N GLN A 9 -3.66 -16.24 49.30
CA GLN A 9 -4.64 -16.70 48.30
C GLN A 9 -6.03 -17.01 48.91
N PRO A 10 -7.07 -17.42 48.12
CA PRO A 10 -8.47 -17.07 48.35
C PRO A 10 -9.31 -18.15 49.04
N TYR A 11 -10.49 -17.76 49.52
CA TYR A 11 -11.56 -18.65 49.99
C TYR A 11 -12.89 -18.36 49.26
N GLN A 12 -13.54 -19.44 48.80
CA GLN A 12 -14.97 -19.48 48.49
C GLN A 12 -15.80 -19.42 49.77
N THR A 13 -17.04 -18.91 49.70
CA THR A 13 -18.28 -19.59 50.15
C THR A 13 -19.54 -18.76 49.85
N ASN A 14 -20.61 -19.46 49.45
CA ASN A 14 -22.01 -19.02 49.37
C ASN A 14 -22.58 -18.62 50.74
N LEU A 15 -23.54 -17.67 50.80
CA LEU A 15 -24.87 -17.91 51.38
C LEU A 15 -25.87 -16.77 51.16
N SER A 16 -27.13 -17.20 51.10
CA SER A 16 -28.39 -16.53 50.78
C SER A 16 -29.03 -15.67 51.88
N ARG A 17 -29.86 -14.67 51.49
CA ARG A 17 -31.32 -14.52 51.77
C ARG A 17 -31.82 -13.07 51.92
N ARG A 18 -32.83 -12.79 51.08
CA ARG A 18 -34.13 -12.09 51.30
C ARG A 18 -34.18 -10.57 51.38
N LEU A 19 -34.98 -9.98 50.48
CA LEU A 19 -36.27 -9.32 50.80
C LEU A 19 -37.08 -9.09 49.51
N HIS A 20 -38.40 -9.32 49.60
CA HIS A 20 -39.38 -9.14 48.52
C HIS A 20 -39.80 -7.67 48.41
N GLY A 21 -40.14 -7.22 47.20
CA GLY A 21 -40.80 -5.92 46.98
C GLY A 21 -41.14 -5.72 45.52
N VAL A 22 -42.41 -5.92 45.18
CA VAL A 22 -43.02 -5.78 43.86
C VAL A 22 -42.97 -4.31 43.40
N SER A 23 -42.53 -4.06 42.18
CA SER A 23 -43.02 -2.95 41.34
C SER A 23 -42.78 -3.27 39.87
N LEU A 24 -43.89 -3.63 39.21
CA LEU A 24 -44.03 -3.68 37.75
C LEU A 24 -43.83 -2.25 37.22
N VAL A 25 -42.79 -2.03 36.41
CA VAL A 25 -42.74 -0.89 35.48
C VAL A 25 -42.53 -1.48 34.09
N LEU A 26 -43.59 -1.42 33.29
CA LEU A 26 -43.58 -1.66 31.86
C LEU A 26 -42.62 -0.64 31.21
N PHE A 27 -41.47 -1.10 30.71
CA PHE A 27 -40.73 -0.37 29.68
C PHE A 27 -40.96 -1.06 28.34
N LEU A 28 -41.76 -0.42 27.48
CA LEU A 28 -41.78 -0.70 26.04
C LEU A 28 -40.39 -0.36 25.48
N LEU A 29 -39.54 -1.37 25.29
CA LEU A 29 -38.34 -1.27 24.47
C LEU A 29 -38.74 -1.56 23.02
N THR A 30 -39.05 -0.50 22.27
CA THR A 30 -39.03 -0.53 20.81
C THR A 30 -37.63 -0.94 20.35
N HIS A 31 -37.45 -2.22 20.04
CA HIS A 31 -36.26 -2.72 19.36
C HIS A 31 -36.32 -2.27 17.90
N LEU A 32 -35.78 -1.09 17.61
CA LEU A 32 -35.24 -0.80 16.30
C LEU A 32 -34.00 -1.67 16.12
N PHE A 33 -34.21 -2.91 15.67
CA PHE A 33 -33.14 -3.70 15.06
C PHE A 33 -32.74 -2.97 13.77
N VAL A 34 -31.76 -2.05 13.88
CA VAL A 34 -30.96 -1.69 12.73
C VAL A 34 -30.12 -2.92 12.42
N ILE A 35 -30.62 -3.76 11.52
CA ILE A 35 -29.78 -4.76 10.86
C ILE A 35 -28.81 -3.97 10.00
N GLN A 36 -27.69 -3.57 10.59
CA GLN A 36 -26.54 -3.15 9.84
C GLN A 36 -25.96 -4.44 9.29
N SER A 37 -26.46 -4.86 8.13
CA SER A 37 -25.81 -5.89 7.34
C SER A 37 -24.40 -5.39 7.06
N ALA A 38 -23.43 -5.90 7.83
CA ALA A 38 -22.03 -5.71 7.54
C ALA A 38 -21.80 -6.30 6.15
N VAL A 39 -21.73 -5.43 5.15
CA VAL A 39 -21.30 -5.83 3.81
C VAL A 39 -19.91 -6.43 4.02
N ALA A 40 -19.73 -7.69 3.62
CA ALA A 40 -18.42 -8.33 3.67
C ALA A 40 -17.51 -7.57 2.70
N THR A 41 -16.69 -6.66 3.22
CA THR A 41 -15.72 -5.90 2.44
C THR A 41 -14.43 -6.70 2.29
N ASN A 42 -13.74 -6.53 1.16
CA ASN A 42 -12.47 -7.19 0.94
C ASN A 42 -11.44 -6.78 2.01
N PRO A 43 -10.54 -7.69 2.43
CA PRO A 43 -9.47 -7.34 3.36
C PRO A 43 -8.56 -6.27 2.76
N PHE A 44 -8.04 -5.38 3.61
CA PHE A 44 -7.12 -4.32 3.21
C PHE A 44 -5.95 -4.84 2.38
N THR A 45 -5.71 -4.21 1.22
CA THR A 45 -4.59 -4.52 0.33
C THR A 45 -3.70 -3.30 0.13
N CYS A 46 -2.44 -3.41 0.56
CA CYS A 46 -1.41 -2.42 0.26
C CYS A 46 -0.81 -2.69 -1.13
N TYR A 47 -1.28 -1.98 -2.16
CA TYR A 47 -0.69 -2.07 -3.50
C TYR A 47 0.78 -1.60 -3.49
N ALA A 48 1.63 -2.22 -4.32
CA ALA A 48 3.06 -1.93 -4.38
C ALA A 48 3.35 -0.44 -4.60
N ASN A 49 2.62 0.17 -5.54
CA ASN A 49 2.48 1.60 -5.79
C ASN A 49 1.42 1.79 -6.89
N ASP A 50 0.60 2.84 -6.83
CA ASP A 50 -0.32 3.16 -7.93
C ASP A 50 -0.65 4.66 -7.99
N PHE A 51 -0.87 5.16 -9.21
CA PHE A 51 -1.34 6.53 -9.45
C PHE A 51 -2.79 6.49 -9.94
N VAL A 52 -3.69 7.02 -9.11
CA VAL A 52 -5.09 7.26 -9.49
C VAL A 52 -5.22 8.69 -9.99
N SER A 53 -5.57 8.86 -11.27
CA SER A 53 -5.86 10.19 -11.82
C SER A 53 -7.08 10.80 -11.10
N PRO A 54 -7.05 12.09 -10.74
CA PRO A 54 -8.22 12.77 -10.22
C PRO A 54 -9.41 12.78 -11.21
N ASP A 55 -9.18 12.52 -12.50
CA ASP A 55 -10.27 12.38 -13.48
C ASP A 55 -11.09 11.10 -13.27
N HIS A 56 -10.48 10.03 -12.74
CA HIS A 56 -11.21 8.82 -12.36
C HIS A 56 -12.09 9.07 -11.14
N ALA A 57 -11.84 10.12 -10.37
CA ALA A 57 -12.65 10.50 -9.22
C ALA A 57 -13.98 11.20 -9.59
N VAL A 58 -14.18 11.54 -10.87
CA VAL A 58 -15.38 12.19 -11.40
C VAL A 58 -16.40 11.15 -11.91
N GLY A 59 -17.68 11.29 -11.53
CA GLY A 59 -18.76 10.41 -12.02
C GLY A 59 -18.90 9.07 -11.29
N LEU A 60 -18.27 8.93 -10.12
CA LEU A 60 -18.20 7.69 -9.35
C LEU A 60 -19.49 7.28 -8.64
N TYR A 61 -20.59 8.03 -8.79
CA TYR A 61 -21.90 7.64 -8.25
C TYR A 61 -22.58 6.49 -9.03
N ALA A 62 -21.95 5.97 -10.08
CA ALA A 62 -22.50 4.89 -10.88
C ALA A 62 -22.55 3.57 -10.09
N SER A 63 -23.74 2.94 -10.03
CA SER A 63 -23.98 1.68 -9.30
C SER A 63 -23.03 0.54 -9.67
N LYS A 64 -22.46 0.55 -10.87
CA LYS A 64 -21.49 -0.45 -11.33
C LYS A 64 -20.18 -0.48 -10.53
N PHE A 65 -19.87 0.56 -9.76
CA PHE A 65 -18.65 0.63 -8.95
C PHE A 65 -18.90 0.34 -7.46
N ARG A 66 -20.12 -0.02 -7.08
CA ARG A 66 -20.53 -0.06 -5.67
C ARG A 66 -19.62 -0.92 -4.79
N GLY A 67 -19.21 -2.11 -5.26
CA GLY A 67 -18.30 -2.99 -4.51
C GLY A 67 -16.96 -2.33 -4.20
N ALA A 68 -16.31 -1.78 -5.22
CA ALA A 68 -15.05 -1.03 -5.07
C ALA A 68 -15.19 0.19 -4.15
N GLN A 69 -16.31 0.93 -4.24
CA GLN A 69 -16.58 2.07 -3.36
C GLN A 69 -16.73 1.65 -1.91
N ASP A 70 -17.50 0.60 -1.64
CA ASP A 70 -17.70 0.07 -0.29
C ASP A 70 -16.36 -0.43 0.30
N THR A 71 -15.52 -1.09 -0.51
CA THR A 71 -14.15 -1.48 -0.12
C THR A 71 -13.26 -0.27 0.19
N ILE A 72 -13.25 0.76 -0.65
CA ILE A 72 -12.46 1.99 -0.41
C ILE A 72 -12.88 2.67 0.90
N VAL A 73 -14.19 2.79 1.14
CA VAL A 73 -14.74 3.35 2.38
C VAL A 73 -14.35 2.52 3.59
N ALA A 74 -14.42 1.19 3.48
CA ALA A 74 -14.02 0.29 4.55
C ALA A 74 -12.53 0.41 4.88
N TRP A 75 -11.66 0.43 3.87
CA TRP A 75 -10.22 0.61 4.05
C TRP A 75 -9.87 1.98 4.60
N ALA A 76 -10.56 3.05 4.16
CA ALA A 76 -10.40 4.37 4.76
C ALA A 76 -10.77 4.34 6.26
N ASN A 77 -11.92 3.77 6.62
CA ASN A 77 -12.36 3.65 8.01
C ASN A 77 -11.41 2.80 8.87
N GLU A 78 -10.91 1.68 8.34
CA GLU A 78 -9.92 0.84 9.02
C GLU A 78 -8.65 1.63 9.30
N MET A 79 -8.08 2.29 8.29
CA MET A 79 -6.86 3.09 8.44
C MET A 79 -7.05 4.28 9.40
N ASN A 80 -8.26 4.85 9.45
CA ASN A 80 -8.60 5.93 10.35
C ASN A 80 -8.49 5.54 11.83
N SER A 81 -8.54 4.25 12.16
CA SER A 81 -8.37 3.74 13.53
C SER A 81 -6.92 3.66 14.01
N TYR A 82 -5.94 3.76 13.09
CA TYR A 82 -4.52 3.57 13.40
C TYR A 82 -3.69 4.86 13.36
N GLY A 83 -4.14 5.88 12.61
CA GLY A 83 -3.42 7.15 12.46
C GLY A 83 -3.76 8.22 13.51
N PRO A 84 -3.12 9.41 13.44
CA PRO A 84 -2.11 9.79 12.47
C PRO A 84 -0.74 9.17 12.78
N TRP A 85 0.12 9.09 11.78
CA TRP A 85 1.50 8.62 11.90
C TRP A 85 2.48 9.78 11.75
N SER A 86 3.66 9.68 12.39
CA SER A 86 4.75 10.64 12.28
C SER A 86 6.12 9.93 12.26
N VAL A 87 7.11 10.53 11.60
CA VAL A 87 8.52 10.13 11.77
C VAL A 87 9.01 10.33 13.19
N THR A 88 8.33 11.13 14.02
CA THR A 88 8.76 11.36 15.40
C THR A 88 8.35 10.26 16.36
N ASP A 89 7.46 9.35 15.92
CA ASP A 89 6.94 8.23 16.73
C ASP A 89 7.96 7.12 16.97
N LYS A 90 8.95 6.97 16.08
CA LYS A 90 9.97 5.91 16.21
C LYS A 90 10.67 5.96 17.57
N PRO A 91 11.11 4.84 18.15
CA PRO A 91 11.74 4.84 19.48
C PRO A 91 13.18 5.39 19.50
N VAL A 92 13.80 5.55 18.33
CA VAL A 92 15.23 5.93 18.19
C VAL A 92 15.39 7.27 17.48
N VAL A 93 16.57 7.87 17.59
CA VAL A 93 16.92 9.11 16.88
C VAL A 93 17.95 8.75 15.80
N ALA A 94 17.83 9.34 14.63
CA ALA A 94 18.82 9.17 13.56
C ALA A 94 20.21 9.66 14.03
N PRO A 95 21.32 9.21 13.41
CA PRO A 95 22.67 9.65 13.77
C PRO A 95 22.92 11.16 13.74
N SER A 96 22.10 11.93 13.02
CA SER A 96 22.11 13.40 13.07
C SER A 96 21.77 13.99 14.44
N GLY A 97 21.14 13.22 15.32
CA GLY A 97 20.53 13.71 16.55
C GLY A 97 19.16 14.36 16.35
N ASN A 98 18.61 14.36 15.11
CA ASN A 98 17.30 14.96 14.80
C ASN A 98 16.21 13.88 14.69
N LYS A 99 15.11 14.05 15.45
CA LYS A 99 13.97 13.13 15.43
C LYS A 99 13.14 13.20 14.13
N HIS A 100 13.16 14.36 13.48
CA HIS A 100 12.45 14.63 12.22
C HIS A 100 13.12 13.97 11.00
N ASP A 101 14.33 13.42 11.14
CA ASP A 101 14.96 12.68 10.05
C ASP A 101 14.31 11.30 9.92
N TYR A 102 13.82 11.00 8.71
CA TYR A 102 13.31 9.67 8.38
C TYR A 102 14.42 8.62 8.52
N MET A 103 14.12 7.52 9.17
CA MET A 103 15.07 6.43 9.40
C MET A 103 14.44 5.06 9.16
N SER A 104 15.17 4.16 8.52
CA SER A 104 14.76 2.75 8.42
C SER A 104 15.99 1.86 8.30
N TRP A 105 15.82 0.56 8.52
CA TRP A 105 16.89 -0.41 8.36
C TRP A 105 16.82 -1.11 7.01
N ALA A 106 17.99 -1.33 6.40
CA ALA A 106 18.09 -2.13 5.18
C ALA A 106 17.55 -3.55 5.44
N PRO A 107 16.57 -4.01 4.65
CA PRO A 107 15.80 -5.21 4.99
C PRO A 107 16.62 -6.49 4.90
N TYR A 108 17.69 -6.54 4.10
CA TYR A 108 18.46 -7.75 3.81
C TYR A 108 19.83 -7.80 4.48
N GLN A 109 20.09 -6.90 5.43
CA GLN A 109 21.34 -6.86 6.16
C GLN A 109 21.23 -7.69 7.43
N TRP A 110 22.07 -8.71 7.57
CA TRP A 110 22.10 -9.61 8.72
C TRP A 110 23.41 -9.53 9.47
N PRO A 111 23.41 -9.61 10.81
CA PRO A 111 24.62 -9.62 11.60
C PRO A 111 25.44 -10.89 11.30
N ASP A 112 26.74 -10.72 11.05
CA ASP A 112 27.74 -11.78 11.04
C ASP A 112 28.62 -11.67 12.29
N CYS A 113 28.29 -12.49 13.29
CA CYS A 113 29.02 -12.55 14.56
C CYS A 113 30.09 -13.66 14.59
N SER A 114 30.43 -14.29 13.47
CA SER A 114 31.40 -15.39 13.42
C SER A 114 32.77 -15.02 13.99
N LYS A 115 33.14 -13.73 13.92
CA LYS A 115 34.41 -13.18 14.43
C LYS A 115 34.32 -12.56 15.83
N ALA A 116 33.16 -12.57 16.48
CA ALA A 116 32.99 -11.93 17.79
C ALA A 116 33.54 -12.79 18.95
N GLY A 117 33.96 -14.03 18.71
CA GLY A 117 34.64 -14.89 19.69
C GLY A 117 33.76 -15.32 20.88
N ASN A 118 32.46 -15.07 20.81
CA ASN A 118 31.49 -15.38 21.85
C ASN A 118 31.11 -16.87 21.84
N LYS A 119 31.04 -17.47 23.04
CA LYS A 119 30.59 -18.87 23.23
C LYS A 119 29.08 -19.00 23.44
N THR A 120 28.39 -17.88 23.66
CA THR A 120 26.94 -17.77 23.90
C THR A 120 26.34 -16.73 22.97
N ALA A 121 25.03 -16.77 22.74
CA ALA A 121 24.34 -15.75 21.94
C ALA A 121 24.61 -14.33 22.49
N LEU A 122 24.93 -13.38 21.60
CA LEU A 122 25.10 -11.98 21.96
C LEU A 122 23.73 -11.32 22.16
N SER A 123 23.62 -10.46 23.17
CA SER A 123 22.48 -9.54 23.26
C SER A 123 22.45 -8.60 22.04
N PRO A 124 21.28 -8.12 21.59
CA PRO A 124 21.17 -7.21 20.45
C PRO A 124 22.09 -5.98 20.55
N SER A 125 22.17 -5.36 21.72
CA SER A 125 23.01 -4.17 21.94
C SER A 125 24.51 -4.41 21.73
N ILE A 126 25.02 -5.59 22.08
CA ILE A 126 26.40 -5.99 21.82
C ILE A 126 26.55 -6.32 20.35
N MET A 127 25.65 -7.13 19.79
CA MET A 127 25.64 -7.53 18.39
C MET A 127 25.69 -6.32 17.44
N TRP A 128 24.88 -5.29 17.69
CA TRP A 128 24.84 -4.07 16.88
C TRP A 128 26.14 -3.27 16.93
N LYS A 129 26.96 -3.43 17.97
CA LYS A 129 28.24 -2.74 18.14
C LYS A 129 29.44 -3.56 17.71
N THR A 130 29.32 -4.89 17.63
CA THR A 130 30.48 -5.78 17.40
C THR A 130 30.42 -6.50 16.06
N CYS A 131 29.23 -6.87 15.60
CA CYS A 131 29.09 -7.72 14.42
C CYS A 131 28.94 -6.85 13.15
N PRO A 132 29.78 -7.03 12.11
CA PRO A 132 29.50 -6.47 10.80
C PRO A 132 28.19 -7.06 10.25
N TYR A 133 27.51 -6.31 9.40
CA TYR A 133 26.31 -6.78 8.72
C TYR A 133 26.65 -7.19 7.28
N VAL A 134 26.01 -8.25 6.81
CA VAL A 134 26.20 -8.83 5.48
C VAL A 134 24.87 -8.98 4.76
N PHE A 135 24.90 -8.75 3.45
CA PHE A 135 23.72 -8.83 2.60
C PHE A 135 23.29 -10.29 2.37
N ARG A 136 22.00 -10.57 2.58
CA ARG A 136 21.35 -11.86 2.28
C ARG A 136 20.07 -11.61 1.50
N ASP A 137 20.15 -11.70 0.18
CA ASP A 137 19.04 -11.36 -0.71
C ASP A 137 17.75 -12.12 -0.36
N GLY A 138 16.63 -11.39 -0.30
CA GLY A 138 15.31 -11.94 -0.03
C GLY A 138 15.07 -12.44 1.39
N GLN A 139 16.09 -12.46 2.25
CA GLN A 139 15.97 -12.83 3.66
C GLN A 139 15.78 -11.56 4.47
N VAL A 140 14.54 -11.29 4.87
CA VAL A 140 14.19 -10.08 5.62
C VAL A 140 14.67 -10.21 7.07
N ASN A 141 15.54 -9.31 7.52
CA ASN A 141 15.89 -9.20 8.91
C ASN A 141 14.71 -8.61 9.71
N PRO A 142 14.15 -9.31 10.70
CA PRO A 142 12.99 -8.83 11.48
C PRO A 142 13.27 -7.52 12.22
N ASP A 143 14.55 -7.22 12.49
CA ASP A 143 15.01 -5.96 13.08
C ASP A 143 14.56 -4.72 12.26
N ARG A 144 14.19 -4.88 10.99
CA ARG A 144 13.61 -3.77 10.20
C ARG A 144 12.38 -3.14 10.85
N THR A 145 11.63 -3.92 11.63
CA THR A 145 10.38 -3.50 12.28
C THR A 145 10.59 -2.80 13.61
N THR A 146 11.84 -2.64 14.08
CA THR A 146 12.09 -1.87 15.31
C THR A 146 12.11 -0.36 15.06
N ILE A 147 12.05 0.06 13.79
CA ILE A 147 11.84 1.45 13.39
C ILE A 147 10.68 1.46 12.41
N ASP A 148 9.63 2.19 12.78
CA ASP A 148 8.36 2.11 12.06
C ASP A 148 8.20 3.15 10.96
N ASP A 149 9.13 4.11 10.75
CA ASP A 149 8.95 5.16 9.73
C ASP A 149 8.58 4.60 8.35
N PHE A 150 9.17 3.46 7.95
CA PHE A 150 8.80 2.77 6.72
C PHE A 150 7.34 2.34 6.71
N GLN A 151 6.90 1.56 7.70
CA GLN A 151 5.53 1.05 7.74
C GLN A 151 4.52 2.19 7.95
N SER A 152 4.86 3.17 8.79
CA SER A 152 4.09 4.38 9.02
C SER A 152 3.91 5.20 7.74
N PHE A 153 4.95 5.35 6.91
CA PHE A 153 4.83 6.02 5.62
C PHE A 153 3.94 5.25 4.64
N PHE A 154 4.02 3.92 4.60
CA PHE A 154 3.11 3.10 3.78
C PHE A 154 1.66 3.28 4.21
N ASN A 155 1.40 3.11 5.50
CA ASN A 155 0.07 3.27 6.08
C ASN A 155 -0.50 4.67 5.82
N LEU A 156 0.33 5.70 6.01
CA LEU A 156 0.01 7.08 5.69
C LEU A 156 -0.39 7.25 4.22
N SER A 157 0.41 6.72 3.30
CA SER A 157 0.19 6.88 1.86
C SER A 157 -1.11 6.21 1.39
N ASP A 158 -1.41 5.03 1.93
CA ASP A 158 -2.67 4.33 1.69
C ASP A 158 -3.85 5.08 2.31
N ALA A 159 -3.72 5.52 3.56
CA ALA A 159 -4.77 6.26 4.26
C ALA A 159 -5.12 7.56 3.53
N ILE A 160 -4.13 8.31 3.03
CA ILE A 160 -4.36 9.52 2.22
C ILE A 160 -5.13 9.18 0.94
N LEU A 161 -4.70 8.16 0.19
CA LEU A 161 -5.37 7.77 -1.05
C LEU A 161 -6.83 7.37 -0.82
N TYR A 162 -7.09 6.44 0.11
CA TYR A 162 -8.44 5.92 0.33
C TYR A 162 -9.36 6.96 0.96
N ASN A 163 -8.87 7.81 1.87
CA ASN A 163 -9.68 8.92 2.38
C ASN A 163 -9.99 9.96 1.28
N SER A 164 -9.01 10.33 0.44
CA SER A 164 -9.28 11.25 -0.67
C SER A 164 -10.27 10.68 -1.69
N LEU A 165 -10.22 9.37 -1.98
CA LEU A 165 -11.20 8.70 -2.84
C LEU A 165 -12.58 8.60 -2.16
N ALA A 166 -12.64 8.21 -0.89
CA ALA A 166 -13.89 8.12 -0.13
C ALA A 166 -14.59 9.48 -0.03
N PHE A 167 -13.82 10.57 0.05
CA PHE A 167 -14.32 11.94 -0.01
C PHE A 167 -15.10 12.22 -1.30
N THR A 168 -14.64 11.73 -2.46
CA THR A 168 -15.32 12.03 -3.75
C THR A 168 -16.65 11.31 -3.93
N PHE A 169 -16.93 10.30 -3.09
CA PHE A 169 -18.25 9.67 -2.99
C PHE A 169 -19.26 10.51 -2.21
N GLN A 170 -18.78 11.55 -1.52
CA GLN A 170 -19.61 12.47 -0.76
C GLN A 170 -19.89 13.71 -1.62
N ASN A 171 -21.16 14.07 -1.78
CA ASN A 171 -21.54 15.27 -2.54
C ASN A 171 -21.46 16.54 -1.66
N GLN A 172 -20.29 16.82 -1.10
CA GLN A 172 -20.03 17.92 -0.17
C GLN A 172 -18.58 18.39 -0.26
N SER A 173 -18.31 19.65 0.12
CA SER A 173 -16.95 20.22 0.09
C SER A 173 -16.05 19.78 1.24
N SER A 174 -16.62 19.23 2.32
CA SER A 174 -15.87 18.70 3.47
C SER A 174 -16.55 17.44 4.00
N SER A 175 -15.76 16.49 4.48
CA SER A 175 -16.22 15.26 5.11
C SER A 175 -15.18 14.77 6.12
N VAL A 176 -15.54 13.78 6.93
CA VAL A 176 -14.56 13.09 7.80
C VAL A 176 -13.37 12.55 7.01
N TYR A 177 -13.58 12.12 5.76
CA TYR A 177 -12.53 11.56 4.92
C TYR A 177 -11.54 12.62 4.46
N SER A 178 -12.00 13.74 3.90
CA SER A 178 -11.11 14.85 3.51
C SER A 178 -10.37 15.42 4.73
N GLN A 179 -11.05 15.59 5.86
CA GLN A 179 -10.45 16.03 7.12
C GLN A 179 -9.33 15.08 7.59
N ASN A 180 -9.53 13.76 7.50
CA ASN A 180 -8.51 12.77 7.85
C ASN A 180 -7.32 12.81 6.88
N ALA A 181 -7.56 12.86 5.56
CA ALA A 181 -6.48 13.01 4.58
C ALA A 181 -5.61 14.24 4.86
N VAL A 182 -6.24 15.39 5.12
CA VAL A 182 -5.53 16.63 5.47
C VAL A 182 -4.80 16.51 6.81
N LYS A 183 -5.41 15.91 7.84
CA LYS A 183 -4.77 15.66 9.13
C LYS A 183 -3.49 14.84 8.98
N TYR A 184 -3.52 13.80 8.16
CA TYR A 184 -2.35 12.94 7.92
C TYR A 184 -1.23 13.68 7.19
N ILE A 185 -1.56 14.47 6.17
CA ILE A 185 -0.59 15.30 5.45
C ILE A 185 0.05 16.32 6.40
N LYS A 186 -0.77 17.02 7.20
CA LYS A 186 -0.26 17.99 8.18
C LYS A 186 0.69 17.33 9.16
N THR A 187 0.30 16.21 9.75
CA THR A 187 1.11 15.52 10.77
C THR A 187 2.46 15.08 10.22
N TRP A 188 2.49 14.47 9.02
CA TRP A 188 3.75 13.95 8.48
C TRP A 188 4.64 15.00 7.84
N PHE A 189 4.10 16.06 7.24
CA PHE A 189 4.89 16.97 6.40
C PHE A 189 5.00 18.39 6.91
N LEU A 190 4.01 18.90 7.65
CA LEU A 190 3.85 20.35 7.86
C LEU A 190 3.96 20.76 9.33
N ASP A 191 3.45 19.95 10.24
CA ASP A 191 3.42 20.27 11.67
C ASP A 191 4.86 20.29 12.23
N PRO A 192 5.32 21.40 12.83
CA PRO A 192 6.69 21.52 13.31
C PRO A 192 7.06 20.51 14.40
N ASP A 193 6.09 19.96 15.14
CA ASP A 193 6.36 19.00 16.20
C ASP A 193 6.51 17.57 15.67
N THR A 194 5.95 17.26 14.49
CA THR A 194 5.84 15.89 13.97
C THR A 194 6.36 15.69 12.54
N SER A 195 6.68 16.76 11.82
CA SER A 195 7.00 16.70 10.39
C SER A 195 8.29 15.96 10.07
N MET A 196 8.36 15.38 8.88
CA MET A 196 9.56 14.78 8.32
C MET A 196 10.44 15.84 7.66
N ASN A 197 11.74 15.82 7.91
CA ASN A 197 12.70 16.59 7.12
C ASN A 197 12.69 16.08 5.66
N PRO A 198 12.73 16.96 4.64
CA PRO A 198 12.58 16.58 3.23
C PRO A 198 13.85 15.94 2.64
N ASN A 199 14.29 14.80 3.20
CA ASN A 199 15.43 14.01 2.74
C ASN A 199 15.34 12.55 3.21
N LEU A 200 16.14 11.67 2.61
CA LEU A 200 16.29 10.27 3.02
C LEU A 200 17.73 9.90 3.40
N ASN A 201 18.41 10.80 4.11
CA ASN A 201 19.82 10.60 4.49
C ASN A 201 20.05 9.35 5.36
N TYR A 202 19.00 8.82 5.99
CA TYR A 202 19.04 7.68 6.93
C TYR A 202 18.04 6.57 6.58
N ALA A 203 17.58 6.51 5.33
CA ALA A 203 16.75 5.41 4.85
C ALA A 203 17.59 4.16 4.52
N GLN A 204 17.08 2.99 4.88
CA GLN A 204 17.72 1.68 4.70
C GLN A 204 19.19 1.69 5.16
N MET A 205 19.42 2.14 6.39
CA MET A 205 20.74 2.07 6.99
C MET A 205 21.15 0.61 7.23
N ASN A 206 22.43 0.30 7.04
CA ASN A 206 22.98 -0.93 7.59
C ASN A 206 23.25 -0.71 9.07
N ARG A 207 22.89 -1.73 9.87
CA ARG A 207 23.29 -1.80 11.27
C ARG A 207 24.75 -2.23 11.37
N GLY A 208 25.33 -2.06 12.56
CA GLY A 208 26.68 -2.52 12.86
C GLY A 208 27.60 -1.42 13.43
N PRO A 209 28.88 -1.75 13.70
CA PRO A 209 29.84 -0.87 14.38
C PRO A 209 30.12 0.43 13.66
N LYS A 210 30.00 0.45 12.34
CA LYS A 210 30.26 1.62 11.51
C LYS A 210 28.93 2.34 11.31
N GLY A 211 28.52 3.13 12.30
CA GLY A 211 27.35 4.01 12.15
C GLY A 211 27.48 4.78 10.85
N GLN A 212 26.45 4.70 10.01
CA GLN A 212 26.54 5.11 8.61
C GLN A 212 25.27 5.82 8.16
N THR A 213 25.39 6.62 7.10
CA THR A 213 24.25 7.13 6.35
C THR A 213 23.43 5.99 5.75
N GLY A 214 22.22 6.31 5.31
CA GLY A 214 21.37 5.43 4.52
C GLY A 214 21.98 5.02 3.18
N GLU A 215 21.36 4.04 2.54
CA GLU A 215 21.76 3.53 1.23
C GLU A 215 20.85 4.07 0.12
N TYR A 216 21.34 4.05 -1.13
CA TYR A 216 20.54 4.49 -2.29
C TYR A 216 19.24 3.67 -2.46
N THR A 217 19.21 2.43 -1.98
CA THR A 217 18.02 1.58 -1.99
C THR A 217 16.90 2.15 -1.12
N GLY A 218 17.24 2.96 -0.11
CA GLY A 218 16.31 3.62 0.80
C GLY A 218 15.39 4.64 0.13
N ILE A 219 15.71 5.11 -1.08
CA ILE A 219 14.81 5.98 -1.85
C ILE A 219 13.47 5.26 -2.13
N LEU A 220 13.52 3.93 -2.24
CA LEU A 220 12.36 3.06 -2.45
C LEU A 220 11.36 3.07 -1.28
N ASP A 221 11.78 3.51 -0.10
CA ASP A 221 10.92 3.60 1.08
C ASP A 221 9.77 4.58 0.88
N LEU A 222 10.03 5.72 0.24
CA LEU A 222 9.00 6.70 -0.06
C LEU A 222 8.32 6.48 -1.42
N ARG A 223 8.37 5.28 -2.01
CA ARG A 223 7.67 5.01 -3.29
C ARG A 223 6.17 5.32 -3.22
N GLY A 224 5.55 5.19 -2.04
CA GLY A 224 4.15 5.55 -1.78
C GLY A 224 3.80 7.03 -1.97
N PHE A 225 4.78 7.91 -2.23
CA PHE A 225 4.51 9.33 -2.54
C PHE A 225 3.56 9.51 -3.73
N VAL A 226 3.51 8.54 -4.64
CA VAL A 226 2.55 8.56 -5.76
C VAL A 226 1.09 8.55 -5.26
N LYS A 227 0.78 7.72 -4.26
CA LYS A 227 -0.55 7.66 -3.64
C LYS A 227 -0.91 8.99 -2.95
N ILE A 228 0.09 9.62 -2.33
CA ILE A 228 -0.04 10.96 -1.72
C ILE A 228 -0.32 12.02 -2.81
N ALA A 229 0.37 11.96 -3.94
CA ALA A 229 0.12 12.85 -5.07
C ALA A 229 -1.30 12.69 -5.61
N SER A 230 -1.77 11.45 -5.81
CA SER A 230 -3.18 11.19 -6.15
C SER A 230 -4.14 11.81 -5.14
N GLY A 231 -3.92 11.58 -3.84
CA GLY A 231 -4.77 12.14 -2.79
C GLY A 231 -4.84 13.68 -2.79
N ILE A 232 -3.69 14.35 -2.96
CA ILE A 232 -3.62 15.83 -3.04
C ILE A 232 -4.31 16.34 -4.31
N LEU A 233 -4.01 15.74 -5.47
CA LEU A 233 -4.61 16.15 -6.74
C LEU A 233 -6.14 15.96 -6.75
N ILE A 234 -6.64 14.89 -6.12
CA ILE A 234 -8.07 14.66 -5.92
C ILE A 234 -8.68 15.76 -5.04
N LEU A 235 -8.08 16.07 -3.89
CA LEU A 235 -8.58 17.13 -2.99
C LEU A 235 -8.62 18.50 -3.69
N ARG A 236 -7.60 18.81 -4.50
CA ARG A 236 -7.55 20.01 -5.34
C ARG A 236 -8.69 20.04 -6.37
N GLN A 237 -8.79 18.99 -7.19
CA GLN A 237 -9.73 18.94 -8.32
C GLN A 237 -11.19 18.92 -7.85
N HIS A 238 -11.48 18.26 -6.74
CA HIS A 238 -12.82 18.18 -6.16
C HIS A 238 -13.16 19.34 -5.22
N GLY A 239 -12.27 20.34 -5.07
CA GLY A 239 -12.54 21.56 -4.32
C GLY A 239 -12.82 21.31 -2.84
N SER A 240 -12.05 20.42 -2.20
CA SER A 240 -12.19 20.18 -0.76
C SER A 240 -11.92 21.45 0.04
N SER A 241 -12.85 21.89 0.87
CA SER A 241 -12.66 23.05 1.75
C SER A 241 -11.68 22.78 2.89
N ASP A 242 -11.36 21.51 3.17
CA ASP A 242 -10.33 21.14 4.15
C ASP A 242 -8.91 21.33 3.59
N TRP A 243 -8.75 21.25 2.26
CA TRP A 243 -7.48 21.49 1.57
C TRP A 243 -7.33 22.97 1.23
N THR A 244 -6.89 23.76 2.20
CA THR A 244 -6.76 25.21 2.06
C THR A 244 -5.54 25.60 1.21
N SER A 245 -5.55 26.82 0.67
CA SER A 245 -4.42 27.39 -0.08
C SER A 245 -3.13 27.50 0.75
N ASP A 246 -3.26 27.70 2.06
CA ASP A 246 -2.13 27.73 2.99
C ASP A 246 -1.47 26.34 3.10
N ILE A 247 -2.28 25.30 3.35
CA ILE A 247 -1.80 23.90 3.40
C ILE A 247 -1.15 23.51 2.07
N ASP A 248 -1.79 23.86 0.95
CA ASP A 248 -1.26 23.59 -0.39
C ASP A 248 0.11 24.25 -0.61
N SER A 249 0.25 25.52 -0.22
CA SER A 249 1.50 26.29 -0.35
C SER A 249 2.62 25.69 0.50
N GLN A 250 2.32 25.29 1.74
CA GLN A 250 3.29 24.65 2.63
C GLN A 250 3.72 23.28 2.08
N MET A 251 2.79 22.49 1.53
CA MET A 251 3.10 21.20 0.94
C MET A 251 3.93 21.34 -0.34
N ILE A 252 3.63 22.33 -1.19
CA ILE A 252 4.47 22.67 -2.35
C ILE A 252 5.88 23.04 -1.89
N ALA A 253 6.04 23.83 -0.82
CA ALA A 253 7.34 24.21 -0.30
C ALA A 253 8.15 23.02 0.22
N TRP A 254 7.51 22.09 0.93
CA TRP A 254 8.14 20.84 1.38
C TRP A 254 8.57 19.99 0.18
N CYS A 255 7.68 19.78 -0.80
CA CYS A 255 7.98 19.01 -2.00
C CYS A 255 9.13 19.61 -2.81
N LYS A 256 9.22 20.95 -2.95
CA LYS A 256 10.35 21.60 -3.63
C LYS A 256 11.68 21.31 -2.96
N LYS A 257 11.74 21.34 -1.62
CA LYS A 257 12.95 20.96 -0.87
C LYS A 257 13.31 19.49 -1.07
N TYR A 258 12.32 18.60 -1.07
CA TYR A 258 12.57 17.17 -1.28
C TYR A 258 12.99 16.86 -2.73
N ILE A 259 12.40 17.52 -3.74
CA ILE A 259 12.84 17.42 -5.13
C ILE A 259 14.30 17.85 -5.28
N ASP A 260 14.69 18.98 -4.68
CA ASP A 260 16.08 19.45 -4.69
C ASP A 260 17.02 18.39 -4.10
N TRP A 261 16.70 17.86 -2.91
CA TRP A 261 17.47 16.78 -2.31
C TRP A 261 17.51 15.53 -3.20
N LEU A 262 16.37 15.09 -3.74
CA LEU A 262 16.24 13.88 -4.56
C LEU A 262 17.06 13.98 -5.85
N GLN A 263 17.19 15.17 -6.43
CA GLN A 263 17.95 15.39 -7.67
C GLN A 263 19.44 15.66 -7.42
N THR A 264 19.83 16.11 -6.22
CA THR A 264 21.20 16.55 -5.94
C THR A 264 22.01 15.58 -5.09
N ALA A 265 21.36 14.88 -4.15
CA ALA A 265 22.02 14.02 -3.18
C ALA A 265 22.74 12.83 -3.87
N PRO A 266 23.99 12.51 -3.47
CA PRO A 266 24.74 11.40 -4.09
C PRO A 266 24.02 10.05 -4.04
N THR A 267 23.38 9.73 -2.91
CA THR A 267 22.59 8.49 -2.74
C THR A 267 21.37 8.47 -3.65
N ALA A 268 20.69 9.60 -3.81
CA ALA A 268 19.54 9.69 -4.70
C ALA A 268 19.93 9.61 -6.19
N LYS A 269 21.06 10.22 -6.59
CA LYS A 269 21.63 10.07 -7.94
C LYS A 269 22.02 8.63 -8.25
N GLN A 270 22.49 7.88 -7.25
CA GLN A 270 22.75 6.45 -7.40
C GLN A 270 21.46 5.67 -7.64
N ALA A 271 20.37 5.98 -6.93
CA ALA A 271 19.05 5.39 -7.17
C ALA A 271 18.51 5.74 -8.58
N ALA A 272 18.67 6.99 -9.01
CA ALA A 272 18.28 7.45 -10.35
C ALA A 272 19.00 6.68 -11.48
N SER A 273 20.24 6.25 -11.22
CA SER A 273 21.09 5.52 -12.19
C SER A 273 20.88 4.00 -12.13
N ALA A 274 20.05 3.50 -11.22
CA ALA A 274 19.80 2.06 -11.09
C ALA A 274 19.05 1.53 -12.31
N LYS A 275 19.48 0.36 -12.80
CA LYS A 275 18.95 -0.25 -14.03
C LYS A 275 17.78 -1.20 -13.78
N ASN A 276 17.52 -1.53 -12.52
CA ASN A 276 16.44 -2.41 -12.06
C ASN A 276 15.26 -1.59 -11.52
N ASN A 277 14.35 -2.22 -10.78
CA ASN A 277 13.19 -1.60 -10.15
C ASN A 277 13.49 -0.32 -9.34
N HIS A 278 14.69 -0.15 -8.75
CA HIS A 278 15.01 1.09 -8.03
C HIS A 278 14.98 2.33 -8.94
N GLY A 279 15.50 2.22 -10.16
CA GLY A 279 15.47 3.30 -11.13
C GLY A 279 14.06 3.57 -11.65
N THR A 280 13.24 2.51 -11.78
CA THR A 280 11.82 2.64 -12.08
C THR A 280 11.15 3.51 -11.02
N PHE A 281 11.19 3.09 -9.75
CA PHE A 281 10.50 3.76 -8.65
C PHE A 281 11.03 5.15 -8.30
N TYR A 282 12.32 5.43 -8.56
CA TYR A 282 12.86 6.80 -8.47
C TYR A 282 12.07 7.76 -9.37
N VAL A 283 11.80 7.35 -10.61
CA VAL A 283 11.06 8.16 -11.59
C VAL A 283 9.62 8.36 -11.12
N ASN A 284 8.95 7.31 -10.63
CA ASN A 284 7.59 7.40 -10.10
C ASN A 284 7.48 8.50 -9.04
N GLN A 285 8.40 8.47 -8.07
CA GLN A 285 8.43 9.41 -6.95
C GLN A 285 8.68 10.84 -7.44
N LEU A 286 9.66 11.04 -8.33
CA LEU A 286 9.99 12.37 -8.83
C LEU A 286 8.85 12.97 -9.68
N MET A 287 8.22 12.18 -10.55
CA MET A 287 7.07 12.63 -11.33
C MET A 287 5.89 13.01 -10.42
N ALA A 288 5.58 12.21 -9.40
CA ALA A 288 4.52 12.50 -8.44
C ALA A 288 4.76 13.82 -7.69
N LEU A 289 6.00 14.05 -7.24
CA LEU A 289 6.40 15.31 -6.59
C LEU A 289 6.26 16.50 -7.53
N LYS A 290 6.70 16.34 -8.79
CA LYS A 290 6.60 17.36 -9.84
C LYS A 290 5.15 17.77 -10.09
N LEU A 291 4.22 16.82 -10.12
CA LEU A 291 2.78 17.10 -10.23
C LEU A 291 2.24 17.88 -9.03
N ILE A 292 2.66 17.55 -7.79
CA ILE A 292 2.23 18.30 -6.60
C ILE A 292 2.69 19.77 -6.67
N VAL A 293 3.91 20.03 -7.14
CA VAL A 293 4.43 21.40 -7.28
C VAL A 293 3.97 22.11 -8.55
N ASN A 294 2.98 21.53 -9.27
CA ASN A 294 2.41 22.03 -10.52
C ASN A 294 3.44 22.14 -11.67
N ASP A 295 4.50 21.35 -11.64
CA ASP A 295 5.50 21.22 -12.71
C ASP A 295 5.16 20.02 -13.62
N THR A 296 4.02 20.13 -14.30
CA THR A 296 3.51 19.08 -15.20
C THR A 296 4.45 18.83 -16.37
N ALA A 297 5.07 19.89 -16.92
CA ALA A 297 6.04 19.77 -18.00
C ALA A 297 7.28 18.97 -17.57
N GLY A 298 7.84 19.27 -16.39
CA GLY A 298 8.94 18.51 -15.82
C GLY A 298 8.56 17.06 -15.51
N ALA A 299 7.36 16.80 -14.98
CA ALA A 299 6.87 15.43 -14.80
C ALA A 299 6.86 14.66 -16.12
N ALA A 300 6.34 15.26 -17.20
CA ALA A 300 6.29 14.64 -18.52
C ALA A 300 7.70 14.41 -19.12
N GLU A 301 8.63 15.35 -18.93
CA GLU A 301 10.03 15.20 -19.34
C GLU A 301 10.71 14.01 -18.67
N PHE A 302 10.58 13.87 -17.34
CA PHE A 302 11.15 12.74 -16.61
C PHE A 302 10.54 11.40 -17.04
N GLY A 303 9.21 11.35 -17.26
CA GLY A 303 8.55 10.16 -17.76
C GLY A 303 9.08 9.72 -19.13
N ARG A 304 9.16 10.64 -20.10
CA ARG A 304 9.75 10.36 -21.42
C ARG A 304 11.21 9.95 -21.32
N GLY A 305 11.98 10.58 -20.42
CA GLY A 305 13.37 10.19 -20.13
C GLY A 305 13.50 8.75 -19.65
N TYR A 306 12.59 8.29 -18.78
CA TYR A 306 12.54 6.90 -18.33
C TYR A 306 12.24 5.92 -19.47
N PHE A 307 11.17 6.18 -20.25
CA PHE A 307 10.75 5.32 -21.36
C PHE A 307 11.76 5.32 -22.52
N GLY A 308 12.49 6.42 -22.73
CA GLY A 308 13.60 6.53 -23.67
C GLY A 308 14.94 5.99 -23.15
N GLY A 309 15.08 5.77 -21.84
CA GLY A 309 16.33 5.41 -21.17
C GLY A 309 16.22 4.10 -20.39
N THR A 310 16.11 4.18 -19.06
CA THR A 310 16.14 3.02 -18.14
C THR A 310 15.21 1.89 -18.57
N PHE A 311 13.97 2.21 -18.96
CA PHE A 311 13.00 1.22 -19.42
C PHE A 311 13.52 0.34 -20.56
N LYS A 312 14.26 0.92 -21.52
CA LYS A 312 14.76 0.21 -22.72
C LYS A 312 15.67 -0.97 -22.38
N GLY A 313 16.35 -0.94 -21.23
CA GLY A 313 17.24 -2.00 -20.78
C GLY A 313 16.64 -3.01 -19.80
N GLN A 314 15.35 -2.89 -19.45
CA GLN A 314 14.77 -3.68 -18.36
C GLN A 314 14.16 -5.01 -18.78
N MET A 315 13.82 -5.20 -20.06
CA MET A 315 13.13 -6.40 -20.54
C MET A 315 13.84 -7.07 -21.71
N LYS A 316 13.72 -8.40 -21.79
CA LYS A 316 13.98 -9.18 -23.00
C LYS A 316 12.77 -9.13 -23.93
N SER A 317 12.93 -9.59 -25.17
CA SER A 317 11.86 -9.63 -26.17
C SER A 317 10.63 -10.47 -25.78
N ASN A 318 10.78 -11.41 -24.85
CA ASN A 318 9.68 -12.22 -24.33
C ASN A 318 9.00 -11.64 -23.08
N GLY A 319 9.39 -10.44 -22.62
CA GLY A 319 8.85 -9.81 -21.41
C GLY A 319 9.54 -10.19 -20.10
N ASP A 320 10.48 -11.13 -20.11
CA ASP A 320 11.30 -11.44 -18.93
C ASP A 320 12.18 -10.23 -18.55
N GLN A 321 12.40 -10.05 -17.25
CA GLN A 321 13.14 -8.91 -16.69
C GLN A 321 14.43 -9.39 -16.04
N PRO A 322 15.60 -9.34 -16.72
CA PRO A 322 16.79 -10.09 -16.30
C PRO A 322 17.36 -9.69 -14.92
N MET A 323 17.27 -8.41 -14.56
CA MET A 323 17.75 -7.93 -13.26
C MET A 323 16.84 -8.31 -12.09
N GLU A 324 15.56 -8.55 -12.39
CA GLU A 324 14.58 -9.01 -11.40
C GLU A 324 14.58 -10.54 -11.32
N ALA A 325 14.81 -11.20 -12.46
CA ALA A 325 14.96 -12.64 -12.59
C ALA A 325 16.15 -13.21 -11.81
N SER A 326 17.21 -12.42 -11.62
CA SER A 326 18.43 -12.84 -10.90
C SER A 326 18.30 -12.77 -9.38
N ARG A 327 17.16 -12.29 -8.87
CA ARG A 327 16.91 -12.14 -7.44
C ARG A 327 16.48 -13.45 -6.81
N SER A 328 16.65 -13.56 -5.50
CA SER A 328 16.17 -14.67 -4.66
C SER A 328 14.64 -14.85 -4.67
N ARG A 329 13.89 -13.79 -5.00
CA ARG A 329 12.42 -13.77 -5.10
C ARG A 329 11.97 -13.26 -6.48
N PRO A 330 12.27 -14.00 -7.56
CA PRO A 330 12.20 -13.45 -8.91
C PRO A 330 10.77 -13.33 -9.45
N TYR A 331 9.76 -14.01 -8.89
CA TYR A 331 8.36 -13.73 -9.23
C TYR A 331 7.94 -12.37 -8.66
N HIS A 332 8.20 -12.15 -7.37
CA HIS A 332 7.92 -10.90 -6.68
C HIS A 332 8.61 -9.71 -7.37
N TYR A 333 9.92 -9.78 -7.63
CA TYR A 333 10.65 -8.64 -8.20
C TYR A 333 10.20 -8.27 -9.62
N ARG A 334 9.85 -9.26 -10.45
CA ARG A 334 9.25 -9.01 -11.77
C ARG A 334 7.93 -8.26 -11.63
N ASN A 335 7.07 -8.72 -10.72
CA ASN A 335 5.79 -8.10 -10.47
C ASN A 335 5.94 -6.67 -9.92
N PHE A 336 6.86 -6.49 -8.98
CA PHE A 336 7.14 -5.22 -8.33
C PHE A 336 7.61 -4.16 -9.33
N ASN A 337 8.49 -4.53 -10.26
CA ASN A 337 8.93 -3.63 -11.31
C ASN A 337 7.83 -3.33 -12.34
N ILE A 338 6.98 -4.31 -12.69
CA ILE A 338 5.79 -4.09 -13.54
C ILE A 338 4.87 -3.03 -12.93
N ALA A 339 4.58 -3.11 -11.63
CA ALA A 339 3.76 -2.11 -10.94
C ALA A 339 4.39 -0.71 -11.04
N GLY A 340 5.72 -0.62 -10.93
CA GLY A 340 6.48 0.60 -11.14
C GLY A 340 6.34 1.17 -12.57
N MET A 341 6.48 0.31 -13.59
CA MET A 341 6.35 0.67 -15.01
C MET A 341 4.94 1.19 -15.33
N ILE A 342 3.91 0.48 -14.87
CA ILE A 342 2.49 0.86 -15.03
C ILE A 342 2.26 2.25 -14.42
N THR A 343 2.74 2.46 -13.20
CA THR A 343 2.59 3.74 -12.50
C THR A 343 3.30 4.88 -13.25
N ASN A 344 4.51 4.66 -13.80
CA ASN A 344 5.18 5.67 -14.64
C ASN A 344 4.39 6.00 -15.91
N ALA A 345 3.81 4.98 -16.56
CA ALA A 345 2.97 5.19 -17.73
C ALA A 345 1.71 6.01 -17.40
N ARG A 346 1.09 5.76 -16.23
CA ARG A 346 -0.06 6.52 -15.72
C ARG A 346 0.29 7.97 -15.39
N LEU A 347 1.37 8.20 -14.64
CA LEU A 347 1.86 9.53 -14.32
C LEU A 347 2.18 10.33 -15.59
N LEU A 348 2.78 9.68 -16.59
CA LEU A 348 3.12 10.32 -17.86
C LEU A 348 1.87 10.62 -18.67
N LYS A 349 0.89 9.71 -18.71
CA LYS A 349 -0.40 9.97 -19.37
C LYS A 349 -1.16 11.13 -18.74
N TYR A 350 -1.08 11.29 -17.42
CA TYR A 350 -1.68 12.44 -16.73
C TYR A 350 -0.94 13.74 -17.03
N ALA A 351 0.40 13.70 -17.00
CA ALA A 351 1.23 14.88 -17.29
C ALA A 351 1.19 15.30 -18.76
N ASP A 352 1.01 14.34 -19.67
CA ASP A 352 0.88 14.52 -21.11
C ASP A 352 -0.24 13.60 -21.63
N PRO A 353 -1.47 14.12 -21.73
CA PRO A 353 -2.63 13.37 -22.23
C PRO A 353 -2.44 12.80 -23.65
N THR A 354 -1.46 13.29 -24.42
CA THR A 354 -1.14 12.76 -25.75
C THR A 354 -0.14 11.61 -25.72
N SER A 355 0.51 11.34 -24.57
CA SER A 355 1.47 10.25 -24.44
C SER A 355 0.85 8.89 -24.80
N ASN A 356 1.67 8.10 -25.48
CA ASN A 356 1.40 6.72 -25.87
C ASN A 356 2.49 5.76 -25.35
N ASP A 357 3.20 6.13 -24.28
CA ASP A 357 4.38 5.40 -23.80
C ASP A 357 4.08 4.03 -23.20
N TRP A 358 2.80 3.71 -22.96
CA TRP A 358 2.36 2.32 -22.78
C TRP A 358 2.80 1.42 -23.94
N ASN A 359 2.89 1.95 -25.17
CA ASN A 359 3.35 1.21 -26.34
C ASN A 359 4.86 1.29 -26.58
N THR A 360 5.61 1.94 -25.68
CA THR A 360 7.07 1.95 -25.75
C THR A 360 7.61 0.53 -25.50
N THR A 361 8.60 0.12 -26.31
CA THR A 361 9.18 -1.21 -26.23
C THR A 361 10.58 -1.22 -25.60
N SER A 362 10.90 -2.28 -24.84
CA SER A 362 12.24 -2.67 -24.42
C SER A 362 12.57 -4.00 -25.10
N ASN A 363 13.56 -4.00 -26.00
CA ASN A 363 13.91 -5.16 -26.83
C ASN A 363 12.71 -5.81 -27.55
N GLY A 364 11.74 -5.00 -27.97
CA GLY A 364 10.51 -5.46 -28.64
C GLY A 364 9.36 -5.86 -27.70
N ALA A 365 9.58 -5.96 -26.40
CA ALA A 365 8.55 -6.24 -25.40
C ALA A 365 7.94 -4.95 -24.84
N THR A 366 6.64 -4.97 -24.54
CA THR A 366 5.92 -3.89 -23.84
C THR A 366 5.63 -4.27 -22.39
N ILE A 367 5.02 -3.36 -21.63
CA ILE A 367 4.49 -3.66 -20.28
C ILE A 367 3.49 -4.83 -20.35
N GLN A 368 2.64 -4.87 -21.38
CA GLN A 368 1.73 -6.01 -21.62
C GLN A 368 2.49 -7.32 -21.78
N THR A 369 3.58 -7.33 -22.55
CA THR A 369 4.42 -8.54 -22.73
C THR A 369 5.00 -9.02 -21.39
N ALA A 370 5.41 -8.11 -20.50
CA ALA A 370 5.92 -8.47 -19.18
C ALA A 370 4.84 -9.07 -18.25
N VAL A 371 3.62 -8.52 -18.27
CA VAL A 371 2.48 -9.09 -17.54
C VAL A 371 2.14 -10.47 -18.08
N ASP A 372 2.11 -10.63 -19.41
CA ASP A 372 1.86 -11.92 -20.07
C ASP A 372 2.89 -12.98 -19.69
N PHE A 373 4.16 -12.60 -19.65
CA PHE A 373 5.24 -13.48 -19.20
C PHE A 373 5.03 -13.92 -17.75
N LEU A 374 4.68 -12.98 -16.86
CA LEU A 374 4.53 -13.26 -15.44
C LEU A 374 3.26 -14.10 -15.14
N MET A 375 2.15 -13.88 -15.87
CA MET A 375 0.95 -14.72 -15.81
C MET A 375 1.23 -16.18 -16.15
N ALA A 376 2.17 -16.44 -17.08
CA ALA A 376 2.58 -17.78 -17.47
C ALA A 376 3.65 -18.39 -16.56
N THR A 377 4.24 -17.62 -15.64
CA THR A 377 5.30 -18.07 -14.73
C THR A 377 4.69 -18.80 -13.54
N ASN A 378 5.19 -20.00 -13.22
CA ASN A 378 4.78 -20.75 -12.03
C ASN A 378 5.53 -20.23 -10.77
N PRO A 379 4.87 -19.49 -9.86
CA PRO A 379 5.52 -18.96 -8.65
C PRO A 379 5.97 -20.06 -7.67
N SER A 380 5.38 -21.27 -7.76
CA SER A 380 5.80 -22.39 -6.89
C SER A 380 7.20 -22.89 -7.22
N ALA A 381 7.70 -22.66 -8.44
CA ALA A 381 9.04 -23.05 -8.84
C ALA A 381 10.15 -22.34 -8.03
N THR A 382 9.82 -21.21 -7.39
CA THR A 382 10.73 -20.40 -6.57
C THR A 382 10.24 -20.22 -5.13
N ASN A 383 9.31 -21.07 -4.67
CA ASN A 383 8.68 -20.99 -3.34
C ASN A 383 7.90 -19.68 -3.08
N GLU A 384 7.31 -19.10 -4.12
CA GLU A 384 6.60 -17.81 -4.08
C GLU A 384 5.07 -17.96 -4.29
N ALA A 385 4.51 -19.16 -4.11
CA ALA A 385 3.07 -19.41 -4.29
C ALA A 385 2.18 -18.54 -3.36
N ASN A 386 2.72 -18.07 -2.23
CA ASN A 386 2.01 -17.20 -1.29
C ASN A 386 1.89 -15.74 -1.74
N VAL A 387 2.58 -15.34 -2.82
CA VAL A 387 2.57 -13.95 -3.34
C VAL A 387 1.98 -13.86 -4.75
N THR A 388 1.30 -14.90 -5.23
CA THR A 388 0.64 -14.89 -6.54
C THR A 388 -0.36 -13.75 -6.67
N ALA A 389 -1.01 -13.35 -5.57
CA ALA A 389 -1.99 -12.27 -5.57
C ALA A 389 -1.44 -10.89 -5.93
N GLU A 390 -0.12 -10.69 -5.83
CA GLU A 390 0.49 -9.39 -6.14
C GLU A 390 0.32 -9.01 -7.63
N ILE A 391 0.09 -9.97 -8.54
CA ILE A 391 -0.04 -9.69 -9.99
C ILE A 391 -1.42 -9.17 -10.38
N TYR A 392 -2.46 -9.43 -9.58
CA TYR A 392 -3.84 -9.21 -10.01
C TYR A 392 -4.15 -7.75 -10.41
N PRO A 393 -3.72 -6.72 -9.67
CA PRO A 393 -3.92 -5.33 -10.07
C PRO A 393 -3.18 -4.98 -11.37
N ASN A 394 -1.99 -5.56 -11.59
CA ASN A 394 -1.22 -5.32 -12.82
C ASN A 394 -1.89 -5.94 -14.05
N VAL A 395 -2.52 -7.12 -13.88
CA VAL A 395 -3.34 -7.75 -14.94
C VAL A 395 -4.54 -6.89 -15.27
N ALA A 396 -5.25 -6.37 -14.25
CA ALA A 396 -6.37 -5.46 -14.45
C ALA A 396 -5.95 -4.16 -15.17
N ALA A 397 -4.87 -3.53 -14.74
CA ALA A 397 -4.33 -2.33 -15.37
C ALA A 397 -3.97 -2.53 -16.86
N VAL A 398 -3.31 -3.65 -17.20
CA VAL A 398 -3.01 -4.00 -18.60
C VAL A 398 -4.28 -4.26 -19.40
N ALA A 399 -5.24 -4.99 -18.83
CA ALA A 399 -6.49 -5.29 -19.51
C ALA A 399 -7.33 -4.03 -19.76
N ALA A 400 -7.33 -3.06 -18.85
CA ALA A 400 -7.98 -1.76 -19.01
C ALA A 400 -7.31 -0.89 -20.07
N THR A 401 -5.99 -1.00 -20.21
CA THR A 401 -5.19 -0.17 -21.12
C THR A 401 -5.14 -0.72 -22.54
N TYR A 402 -4.89 -2.02 -22.70
CA TYR A 402 -4.71 -2.66 -24.01
C TYR A 402 -5.96 -3.39 -24.51
N GLY A 403 -6.99 -3.50 -23.67
CA GLY A 403 -8.20 -4.29 -23.93
C GLY A 403 -8.01 -5.79 -23.65
N ASP A 404 -9.14 -6.51 -23.63
CA ASP A 404 -9.19 -7.96 -23.42
C ASP A 404 -10.11 -8.68 -24.42
N PRO A 405 -9.85 -8.60 -25.75
CA PRO A 405 -10.78 -9.09 -26.76
C PRO A 405 -11.02 -10.61 -26.73
N GLN A 406 -10.06 -11.40 -26.24
CA GLN A 406 -10.21 -12.86 -26.09
C GLN A 406 -10.60 -13.30 -24.67
N GLY A 407 -10.82 -12.33 -23.76
CA GLY A 407 -11.12 -12.57 -22.36
C GLY A 407 -9.96 -13.25 -21.60
N LYS A 408 -8.72 -13.12 -22.06
CA LYS A 408 -7.52 -13.73 -21.47
C LYS A 408 -7.33 -13.26 -20.03
N TYR A 409 -7.38 -11.94 -19.81
CA TYR A 409 -7.09 -11.34 -18.51
C TYR A 409 -8.24 -11.56 -17.54
N VAL A 410 -9.50 -11.36 -17.97
CA VAL A 410 -10.67 -11.60 -17.13
C VAL A 410 -10.80 -13.07 -16.73
N LYS A 411 -10.45 -14.03 -17.61
CA LYS A 411 -10.41 -15.46 -17.26
C LYS A 411 -9.34 -15.74 -16.21
N PHE A 412 -8.14 -15.15 -16.34
CA PHE A 412 -7.07 -15.31 -15.36
C PHE A 412 -7.47 -14.77 -13.97
N LEU A 413 -8.03 -13.56 -13.90
CA LEU A 413 -8.47 -12.96 -12.65
C LEU A 413 -9.57 -13.79 -11.97
N LYS A 414 -10.56 -14.27 -12.75
CA LYS A 414 -11.63 -15.15 -12.24
C LYS A 414 -11.10 -16.49 -11.73
N ALA A 415 -10.22 -17.14 -12.49
CA ALA A 415 -9.62 -18.42 -12.10
C ALA A 415 -8.78 -18.30 -10.82
N SER A 416 -8.25 -17.10 -10.54
CA SER A 416 -7.48 -16.80 -9.34
C SER A 416 -8.33 -16.57 -8.10
N GLY A 417 -9.66 -16.47 -8.23
CA GLY A 417 -10.56 -16.10 -7.12
C GLY A 417 -10.45 -14.64 -6.69
N PHE A 418 -9.82 -13.78 -7.50
CA PHE A 418 -9.68 -12.35 -7.19
C PHE A 418 -11.04 -11.67 -7.30
N PRO A 419 -11.55 -11.02 -6.23
CA PRO A 419 -12.85 -10.36 -6.22
C PRO A 419 -12.80 -9.01 -6.96
N TYR A 420 -12.47 -9.06 -8.25
CA TYR A 420 -12.04 -7.89 -9.01
C TYR A 420 -13.03 -6.73 -8.97
N THR A 421 -14.34 -6.96 -9.11
CA THR A 421 -15.36 -5.88 -9.10
C THR A 421 -15.51 -5.18 -7.76
N ASP A 422 -15.07 -5.85 -6.70
CA ASP A 422 -15.19 -5.38 -5.32
C ASP A 422 -13.83 -4.89 -4.79
N ASP A 423 -12.74 -5.10 -5.53
CA ASP A 423 -11.42 -4.58 -5.20
C ASP A 423 -11.35 -3.08 -5.48
N ALA A 424 -10.58 -2.33 -4.68
CA ALA A 424 -10.47 -0.89 -4.87
C ALA A 424 -9.93 -0.53 -6.27
N SER A 425 -9.02 -1.34 -6.83
CA SER A 425 -8.39 -1.07 -8.12
C SER A 425 -9.37 -1.08 -9.28
N PHE A 426 -10.51 -1.76 -9.12
CA PHE A 426 -11.61 -1.70 -10.06
C PHE A 426 -12.05 -0.28 -10.37
N LEU A 427 -11.87 0.67 -9.46
CA LEU A 427 -12.27 2.05 -9.69
C LEU A 427 -11.44 2.72 -10.80
N TRP A 428 -10.15 2.43 -10.90
CA TRP A 428 -9.23 3.07 -11.84
C TRP A 428 -8.70 2.14 -12.95
N ASP A 429 -8.99 0.85 -12.88
CA ASP A 429 -8.66 -0.15 -13.90
C ASP A 429 -9.84 -0.44 -14.85
N GLN A 430 -10.43 0.60 -15.46
CA GLN A 430 -11.65 0.48 -16.28
C GLN A 430 -11.47 0.94 -17.74
N PRO A 431 -12.28 0.40 -18.68
CA PRO A 431 -13.14 -0.78 -18.54
C PRO A 431 -12.38 -2.06 -18.89
N LEU A 432 -12.64 -3.17 -18.17
CA LEU A 432 -12.35 -4.49 -18.74
C LEU A 432 -13.50 -4.88 -19.67
N ALA A 433 -13.19 -5.21 -20.92
CA ALA A 433 -14.19 -5.71 -21.86
C ALA A 433 -14.93 -6.91 -21.24
N GLY A 434 -16.26 -6.85 -21.24
CA GLY A 434 -17.11 -7.91 -20.68
C GLY A 434 -17.41 -7.78 -19.18
N GLY A 435 -17.45 -6.56 -18.64
CA GLY A 435 -18.15 -6.29 -17.37
C GLY A 435 -19.44 -7.10 -17.32
N ILE A 436 -19.52 -8.11 -16.45
CA ILE A 436 -20.65 -9.05 -16.49
C ILE A 436 -21.84 -8.38 -15.79
N PRO A 437 -23.06 -8.52 -16.35
CA PRO A 437 -24.29 -8.02 -15.75
C PRO A 437 -24.46 -8.49 -14.31
N SER A 438 -24.96 -7.59 -13.47
CA SER A 438 -25.39 -7.86 -12.10
C SER A 438 -26.36 -9.07 -12.07
N PRO A 439 -26.38 -9.90 -11.01
CA PRO A 439 -27.30 -11.04 -10.89
C PRO A 439 -28.80 -10.66 -10.86
N ASP A 440 -29.15 -9.38 -10.79
CA ASP A 440 -30.52 -8.92 -10.51
C ASP A 440 -31.42 -8.61 -11.72
N SER A 441 -31.03 -8.96 -12.95
CA SER A 441 -31.86 -8.69 -14.14
C SER A 441 -32.60 -9.90 -14.72
N THR A 442 -33.17 -10.77 -13.88
CA THR A 442 -34.23 -11.70 -14.32
C THR A 442 -35.51 -11.50 -13.52
N LYS A 443 -36.25 -10.44 -13.85
CA LYS A 443 -37.71 -10.48 -13.74
C LYS A 443 -38.23 -11.39 -14.84
N GLY A 444 -38.69 -12.59 -14.47
CA GLY A 444 -39.30 -13.55 -15.38
C GLY A 444 -40.20 -14.53 -14.64
N SER A 445 -41.50 -14.24 -14.68
CA SER A 445 -42.67 -15.12 -14.50
C SER A 445 -42.61 -16.30 -13.52
N SER A 446 -43.52 -16.24 -12.55
CA SER A 446 -44.09 -17.36 -11.81
C SER A 446 -44.31 -18.63 -12.66
N SER A 447 -43.70 -19.74 -12.24
CA SER A 447 -44.36 -21.05 -12.28
C SER A 447 -43.81 -21.94 -11.18
N SER A 448 -44.75 -22.49 -10.41
CA SER A 448 -44.53 -23.40 -9.29
C SER A 448 -43.98 -24.73 -9.75
N SER A 449 -42.90 -25.21 -9.15
CA SER A 449 -42.71 -26.65 -8.94
C SER A 449 -41.91 -26.90 -7.67
N SER A 450 -42.56 -27.59 -6.75
CA SER A 450 -42.06 -28.07 -5.47
C SER A 450 -41.02 -29.16 -5.69
N LEU A 451 -39.82 -28.99 -5.11
CA LEU A 451 -38.89 -30.10 -4.90
C LEU A 451 -38.28 -30.00 -3.49
N THR A 452 -38.52 -31.07 -2.75
CA THR A 452 -38.28 -31.34 -1.35
C THR A 452 -36.79 -31.41 -1.02
N ILE A 453 -36.37 -30.76 0.06
CA ILE A 453 -35.03 -30.90 0.66
C ILE A 453 -35.03 -32.12 1.59
N PRO A 454 -34.10 -33.08 1.47
CA PRO A 454 -33.76 -33.95 2.59
C PRO A 454 -32.74 -33.24 3.49
N ALA A 455 -33.13 -33.03 4.74
CA ALA A 455 -32.25 -32.68 5.83
C ALA A 455 -31.36 -33.89 6.18
N ASN A 456 -30.03 -33.73 6.10
CA ASN A 456 -29.03 -34.21 7.06
C ASN A 456 -27.62 -34.19 6.44
N GLY A 457 -26.70 -33.52 7.10
CA GLY A 457 -25.29 -33.48 6.72
C GLY A 457 -24.51 -32.37 7.42
N THR A 458 -24.46 -32.39 8.75
CA THR A 458 -23.52 -31.57 9.53
C THR A 458 -22.09 -32.08 9.32
N GLY A 459 -21.22 -31.27 8.72
CA GLY A 459 -19.78 -31.53 8.59
C GLY A 459 -19.01 -30.23 8.27
N PRO A 460 -17.78 -30.04 8.78
CA PRO A 460 -17.27 -28.73 9.16
C PRO A 460 -16.45 -28.06 8.06
N TRP A 461 -16.93 -26.92 7.55
CA TRP A 461 -16.16 -26.03 6.69
C TRP A 461 -16.37 -24.58 7.14
N LEU A 462 -15.79 -24.21 8.28
CA LEU A 462 -15.86 -22.82 8.80
C LEU A 462 -14.58 -22.37 9.52
N LEU A 463 -13.40 -22.90 9.16
CA LEU A 463 -12.14 -22.59 9.84
C LEU A 463 -10.93 -22.27 8.93
N SER A 464 -11.13 -21.71 7.74
CA SER A 464 -9.99 -21.40 6.85
C SER A 464 -9.96 -20.01 6.20
N VAL A 465 -10.73 -19.03 6.69
CA VAL A 465 -10.75 -17.67 6.09
C VAL A 465 -10.08 -16.60 6.96
N VAL A 466 -9.49 -16.95 8.11
CA VAL A 466 -8.90 -15.95 9.05
C VAL A 466 -7.36 -15.87 8.97
N LEU A 467 -6.72 -16.33 7.89
CA LEU A 467 -5.25 -16.37 7.81
C LEU A 467 -4.66 -15.71 6.55
N PHE A 468 -4.99 -14.44 6.29
CA PHE A 468 -4.27 -13.62 5.30
C PHE A 468 -3.60 -12.35 5.88
N MET A 469 -3.73 -12.09 7.19
CA MET A 469 -3.25 -10.85 7.83
C MET A 469 -1.81 -10.88 8.40
N LEU A 470 -0.93 -11.79 7.94
CA LEU A 470 0.44 -11.90 8.48
C LEU A 470 1.58 -11.75 7.45
N VAL A 471 1.28 -11.58 6.17
CA VAL A 471 2.32 -11.61 5.12
C VAL A 471 3.17 -10.33 5.06
N TRP A 472 2.80 -9.25 5.76
CA TRP A 472 3.65 -8.05 5.89
C TRP A 472 4.13 -7.75 7.31
N ARG A 473 3.67 -8.49 8.34
CA ARG A 473 4.15 -8.34 9.73
C ARG A 473 5.09 -9.45 10.18
N THR A 474 5.10 -10.61 9.52
CA THR A 474 6.08 -11.66 9.81
C THR A 474 6.38 -12.45 8.54
N ARG A 475 7.36 -12.00 7.77
CA ARG A 475 8.37 -12.84 7.10
C ARG A 475 9.40 -12.00 6.35
#